data_AF-H3BKU9-F1
#
_entry.id   AF-H3BKU9-F1
#
_cell.length_a   1.000
_cell.length_b   1.000
_cell.length_c   1.000
_cell.angle_alpha   90.00
_cell.angle_beta   90.00
_cell.angle_gamma   90.00
#
_symmetry.space_group_name_H-M   'P 1'
#
loop_
_entity.id
_entity.type
_entity.pdbx_description
1 polymer ?
#
loop_
_entity_poly.entity_id
_entity_poly.type
_entity_poly.pdbx_seq_one_letter_code
_entity_poly.pdbx_strand_id
1 'polypeptide(L)' 'MEEVEAEEPQEFSHRQRLKAAVHYTVGCLCQEVTLNKQVNFSKQTIAAISEKILPKTLKCLPDTRKEARSPLKT' A
#
# COMPACT_ATOMS: atom_id res chain seq x y z
N MET A 1 -14.86 -27.72 5.28
CA MET A 1 -13.91 -26.99 6.14
C MET A 1 -13.27 -25.95 5.26
N GLU A 2 -13.48 -24.68 5.57
CA GLU A 2 -12.84 -23.56 4.87
C GLU A 2 -11.32 -23.74 4.99
N GLU A 3 -10.67 -23.81 3.83
CA GLU A 3 -9.22 -23.78 3.74
C GLU A 3 -8.81 -22.37 4.20
N VAL A 4 -8.43 -22.24 5.47
CA VAL A 4 -7.72 -21.07 5.97
C VAL A 4 -6.35 -21.16 5.32
N GLU A 5 -6.25 -20.59 4.12
CA GLU A 5 -5.00 -20.36 3.41
C GLU A 5 -4.09 -19.60 4.38
N ALA A 6 -3.07 -20.29 4.89
CA ALA A 6 -2.14 -19.74 5.85
C ALA A 6 -1.40 -18.57 5.19
N GLU A 7 -1.80 -17.35 5.51
CA GLU A 7 -1.09 -16.15 5.10
C GLU A 7 0.30 -16.18 5.75
N GLU A 8 1.33 -16.47 4.97
CA GLU A 8 2.73 -16.50 5.41
C GLU A 8 3.07 -15.23 6.25
N PRO A 9 3.58 -15.36 7.49
CA PRO A 9 3.82 -14.22 8.42
C PRO A 9 4.63 -13.06 7.82
N GLN A 10 5.46 -13.36 6.82
CA GLN A 10 6.30 -12.42 6.09
C GLN A 10 5.49 -11.45 5.21
N GLU A 11 4.42 -11.91 4.56
CA GLU A 11 3.58 -11.08 3.67
C GLU A 11 2.76 -10.07 4.48
N PHE A 12 2.26 -10.48 5.65
CA PHE A 12 1.60 -9.58 6.59
C PHE A 12 2.54 -8.47 7.07
N SER A 13 3.76 -8.84 7.48
CA SER A 13 4.79 -7.88 7.91
C SER A 13 5.16 -6.89 6.79
N HIS A 14 5.38 -7.39 5.58
CA HIS A 14 5.66 -6.56 4.41
C HIS A 14 4.52 -5.57 4.10
N ARG A 15 3.27 -6.05 4.14
CA ARG A 15 2.07 -5.22 3.92
C ARG A 15 1.92 -4.13 4.99
N GLN A 16 2.16 -4.44 6.26
CA GLN A 16 2.09 -3.44 7.33
C GLN A 16 3.19 -2.39 7.20
N ARG A 17 4.40 -2.77 6.79
CA ARG A 17 5.48 -1.81 6.50
C ARG A 17 5.12 -0.88 5.35
N LEU A 18 4.53 -1.42 4.28
CA LEU A 18 4.04 -0.61 3.16
C LEU A 18 2.93 0.35 3.61
N LYS A 19 1.97 -0.12 4.41
CA LYS A 19 0.93 0.73 5.01
C LYS A 19 1.53 1.89 5.80
N ALA A 20 2.52 1.64 6.64
CA ALA A 20 3.19 2.67 7.43
C ALA A 20 3.92 3.70 6.54
N ALA A 21 4.64 3.24 5.52
CA ALA A 21 5.35 4.12 4.58
C ALA A 21 4.39 5.00 3.76
N VAL A 22 3.29 4.42 3.27
CA VAL A 22 2.24 5.17 2.57
C VAL A 22 1.59 6.18 3.51
N HIS A 23 1.24 5.77 4.74
CA HIS A 23 0.62 6.66 5.73
C HIS A 23 1.51 7.86 6.08
N TYR A 24 2.82 7.63 6.27
CA TYR A 24 3.79 8.70 6.49
C TYR A 24 3.81 9.69 5.32
N THR A 25 3.91 9.18 4.09
CA THR A 25 3.96 10.02 2.87
C THR A 25 2.67 10.83 2.69
N VAL A 26 1.51 10.20 2.87
CA VAL A 26 0.20 10.87 2.81
C VAL A 26 0.09 11.94 3.90
N GLY A 27 0.59 11.66 5.11
CA GLY A 27 0.66 12.64 6.18
C GLY A 27 1.44 13.90 5.78
N CYS A 28 2.64 13.72 5.20
CA CYS A 28 3.45 14.84 4.69
C CYS A 28 2.71 15.65 3.61
N LEU A 29 2.13 14.98 2.62
CA LEU A 29 1.35 15.64 1.56
C LEU A 29 0.13 16.39 2.13
N CYS A 30 -0.59 15.81 3.08
CA CYS A 30 -1.72 16.46 3.74
C CYS A 30 -1.29 17.69 4.55
N GLN A 31 -0.10 17.68 5.15
CA GLN A 31 0.47 18.86 5.82
C GLN A 31 0.74 19.98 4.81
N GLU A 32 1.37 19.68 3.67
CA GLU A 32 1.61 20.67 2.61
C GLU A 32 0.29 21.28 2.10
N VAL A 33 -0.74 20.45 1.89
CA VAL A 33 -2.08 20.93 1.48
C VAL A 33 -2.73 21.76 2.57
N THR A 34 -2.54 21.42 3.84
CA THR A 34 -3.07 22.20 4.98
C THR A 34 -2.50 23.60 4.99
N LEU A 35 -1.18 23.73 4.79
CA LEU A 35 -0.48 25.02 4.71
C LEU A 35 -0.91 25.82 3.47
N ASN A 36 -1.04 25.17 2.32
CA ASN A 36 -1.39 25.84 1.07
C ASN A 36 -2.85 26.31 1.01
N LYS A 37 -3.78 25.49 1.52
CA LYS A 37 -5.22 25.69 1.37
C LYS A 37 -5.93 26.13 2.65
N GLN A 38 -5.21 26.25 3.77
CA GLN A 38 -5.78 26.57 5.09
C GLN A 38 -6.91 25.61 5.52
N VAL A 39 -6.83 24.34 5.10
CA VAL A 39 -7.79 23.29 5.47
C VAL A 39 -7.11 22.26 6.36
N ASN A 40 -7.70 21.91 7.48
CA ASN A 40 -7.13 20.91 8.39
C ASN A 40 -7.64 19.51 8.05
N PHE A 41 -6.75 18.52 8.07
CA PHE A 41 -7.12 17.11 7.97
C PHE A 41 -7.10 16.45 9.34
N SER A 42 -8.15 15.68 9.66
CA SER A 42 -8.14 14.84 10.86
C SER A 42 -7.22 13.63 10.68
N LYS A 43 -6.76 13.04 11.79
CA LYS A 43 -5.98 11.80 11.78
C LYS A 43 -6.73 10.65 11.08
N GLN A 44 -8.04 10.58 11.29
CA GLN A 44 -8.91 9.57 10.67
C GLN A 44 -9.00 9.77 9.15
N THR A 45 -9.07 11.03 8.69
CA THR A 45 -9.09 11.35 7.26
C THR A 45 -7.79 10.96 6.58
N ILE A 46 -6.64 11.24 7.20
CA ILE A 46 -5.31 10.85 6.68
C ILE A 46 -5.20 9.32 6.58
N ALA A 47 -5.68 8.60 7.60
CA ALA A 47 -5.73 7.13 7.58
C ALA A 47 -6.61 6.60 6.42
N ALA A 48 -7.82 7.14 6.26
CA ALA A 48 -8.73 6.73 5.17
C ALA A 48 -8.16 7.01 3.77
N ILE A 49 -7.46 8.14 3.58
CA ILE A 49 -6.76 8.44 2.33
C ILE A 49 -5.65 7.41 2.07
N SER A 50 -4.87 7.08 3.11
CA SER A 50 -3.79 6.10 3.02
C SER A 50 -4.30 4.71 2.60
N GLU A 51 -5.44 4.29 3.15
CA GLU A 51 -6.09 3.03 2.79
C GLU A 51 -6.65 3.02 1.36
N LYS A 52 -7.09 4.16 0.84
CA LYS A 52 -7.53 4.31 -0.56
C LYS A 52 -6.37 4.22 -1.56
N ILE A 53 -5.19 4.73 -1.19
CA ILE A 53 -4.03 4.81 -2.09
C ILE A 53 -3.28 3.47 -2.17
N LEU A 54 -3.13 2.77 -1.04
CA LEU A 54 -2.35 1.54 -0.97
C LEU A 54 -2.76 0.46 -2.02
N PRO A 55 -4.06 0.13 -2.21
CA PRO A 55 -4.48 -0.80 -3.24
C PRO A 55 -4.15 -0.33 -4.67
N LYS A 56 -4.20 0.99 -4.91
CA LYS A 56 -3.91 1.56 -6.22
C LYS A 56 -2.42 1.49 -6.56
N THR A 57 -1.55 1.72 -5.58
CA THR A 57 -0.09 1.55 -5.73
C THR A 57 0.27 0.09 -6.02
N LEU A 58 -0.37 -0.86 -5.35
CA LEU A 58 -0.13 -2.30 -5.59
C LEU A 58 -0.49 -2.72 -7.02
N LYS A 59 -1.51 -2.12 -7.62
CA LYS A 59 -1.93 -2.41 -9.00
C LYS A 59 -1.00 -1.83 -10.08
N CYS A 60 -0.27 -0.77 -9.77
CA CYS A 60 0.68 -0.15 -10.71
C CYS A 60 2.08 -0.76 -10.64
N LEU A 61 2.37 -1.63 -9.67
CA LEU A 61 3.62 -2.39 -9.67
C LEU A 61 3.53 -3.41 -10.81
N PRO A 62 4.47 -3.41 -11.78
CA PRO A 62 4.51 -4.47 -12.78
C PRO A 62 4.57 -5.81 -12.05
N ASP A 63 3.73 -6.76 -12.47
CA ASP A 63 3.67 -8.10 -11.90
C ASP A 63 4.99 -8.84 -12.25
N THR A 64 6.03 -8.57 -11.47
CA THR A 64 7.35 -9.21 -11.63
C THR A 64 7.30 -10.71 -11.35
N ARG A 65 6.16 -11.25 -10.87
CA ARG A 65 5.95 -12.69 -10.66
C ARG A 65 5.51 -13.44 -11.92
N LYS A 66 4.96 -12.77 -12.94
CA LYS A 66 4.60 -13.46 -14.20
C LYS A 66 5.74 -13.60 -15.21
N GLU A 67 6.78 -12.77 -15.13
CA GLU A 67 7.90 -12.81 -16.08
C GLU A 67 8.95 -13.89 -15.74
N ALA A 68 9.00 -14.38 -14.50
CA ALA A 68 9.95 -15.41 -14.07
C ALA A 68 9.52 -16.86 -14.41
N ARG A 69 8.43 -17.08 -15.15
CA ARG A 69 7.88 -18.42 -15.45
C ARG A 69 7.74 -18.72 -16.95
N SER A 70 8.66 -18.23 -17.78
CA SER A 70 8.86 -18.77 -19.12
C SER A 70 9.80 -19.98 -19.01
N PRO A 71 9.34 -21.22 -19.25
CA PRO A 71 10.22 -22.38 -19.21
C PRO A 71 11.22 -22.30 -20.37
N LEU A 72 12.50 -22.48 -20.05
CA LEU A 72 13.50 -22.96 -20.99
C LEU A 72 12.90 -24.14 -21.78
N LYS A 73 12.59 -23.91 -23.05
CA LYS A 73 12.41 -24.99 -24.03
C LYS A 73 13.70 -25.03 -24.84
N THR A 74 14.59 -25.93 -24.44
CA THR A 74 15.61 -26.51 -25.32
C THR A 74 14.95 -27.62 -26.13
#